data_AF-A0A7C4DLS9-F1
#
_entry.id   AF-A0A7C4DLS9-F1
#
_cell.length_a   1.000
_cell.length_b   1.000
_cell.length_c   1.000
_cell.angle_alpha   90.00
_cell.angle_beta   90.00
_cell.angle_gamma   90.00
#
_symmetry.space_group_name_H-M   'P 1'
#
loop_
_entity.id
_entity.type
_entity.pdbx_description
1 polymer ?
#
loop_
_entity_poly.entity_id
_entity_poly.type
_entity_poly.pdbx_seq_one_letter_code
_entity_poly.pdbx_strand_id
1 'polypeptide(L)'
;MPEQLWAPWRLQYVSSAGQGSSKGLFLRLPESGDDRASYILHRGALAFAVLNAYPYTSGHTMVVPYRQCASLTDLSPDELAETAGLVADVVRWIDGAFQP
;
A
#
# COMPACT_ATOMS: atom_id res chain seq x y z
N MET A 1 0.93 15.50 -13.52
CA MET A 1 1.66 15.41 -12.23
C MET A 1 2.21 16.78 -11.87
N PRO A 2 2.02 17.29 -10.64
CA PRO A 2 2.58 18.57 -10.23
C PRO A 2 4.12 18.54 -10.24
N GLU A 3 4.74 19.63 -10.67
CA GLU A 3 6.20 19.78 -10.78
C GLU A 3 6.90 19.77 -9.41
N GLN A 4 6.15 20.05 -8.34
CA GLN A 4 6.63 20.09 -6.97
C GLN A 4 5.78 19.22 -6.04
N LEU A 5 6.43 18.28 -5.34
CA LEU A 5 5.81 17.42 -4.33
C LEU A 5 5.92 18.04 -2.94
N TRP A 6 4.79 18.41 -2.35
CA TRP A 6 4.70 18.94 -0.99
C TRP A 6 4.39 17.83 0.00
N ALA A 7 5.20 17.71 1.07
CA ALA A 7 5.04 16.68 2.11
C ALA A 7 5.14 17.31 3.51
N PRO A 8 4.14 18.08 3.96
CA PRO A 8 4.18 18.78 5.25
C PRO A 8 4.29 17.82 6.44
N TRP A 9 3.85 16.56 6.28
CA TRP A 9 3.98 15.48 7.26
C TRP A 9 5.43 15.01 7.50
N ARG A 10 6.37 15.33 6.59
CA ARG A 10 7.71 14.71 6.56
C ARG A 10 8.53 14.96 7.82
N LEU A 11 8.49 16.19 8.35
CA LEU A 11 9.25 16.53 9.57
C LEU A 11 8.78 15.71 10.76
N GLN A 12 7.46 15.65 10.99
CA GLN A 12 6.88 14.87 12.09
C GLN A 12 7.21 13.37 11.95
N TYR A 13 7.11 12.83 10.72
CA TYR A 13 7.42 11.43 10.46
C TYR A 13 8.87 11.08 10.84
N VAL A 14 9.85 11.83 10.31
CA VAL A 14 11.27 11.57 10.56
C VAL A 14 11.61 11.69 12.05
N SER A 15 11.01 12.65 12.76
CA SER A 15 11.20 12.81 14.21
C SER A 15 10.61 11.68 15.04
N SER A 16 9.65 10.92 14.51
CA SER A 16 8.98 9.80 15.19
C SER A 16 9.48 8.42 14.77
N ALA A 17 10.39 8.36 13.79
CA ALA A 17 10.95 7.12 13.27
C ALA A 17 11.82 6.42 14.34
N GLY A 18 11.59 5.13 14.57
CA GLY A 18 12.41 4.32 15.50
C GLY A 18 11.63 3.39 16.43
N GLN A 19 10.30 3.50 16.47
CA GLN A 19 9.46 2.60 17.26
C GLN A 19 9.11 1.34 16.45
N GLY A 20 9.98 0.33 16.51
CA GLY A 20 9.79 -0.95 15.82
C GLY A 20 8.91 -1.93 16.61
N SER A 21 7.93 -2.52 15.94
CA SER A 21 7.25 -3.74 16.42
C SER A 21 8.02 -4.97 15.93
N SER A 22 7.92 -6.10 16.63
CA SER A 22 8.56 -7.37 16.24
C SER A 22 8.01 -7.95 14.93
N LYS A 23 6.75 -7.63 14.57
CA LYS A 23 6.11 -8.06 13.33
C LYS A 23 6.17 -6.93 12.29
N GLY A 24 6.29 -7.25 11.00
CA GLY A 24 6.27 -6.23 9.93
C GLY A 24 4.93 -5.48 9.88
N LEU A 25 4.94 -4.19 9.55
CA LEU A 25 3.73 -3.36 9.44
C LEU A 25 2.68 -4.01 8.52
N PHE A 26 3.09 -4.41 7.32
CA PHE A 26 2.21 -4.99 6.32
C PHE A 26 1.62 -6.35 6.69
N LEU A 27 2.24 -7.07 7.63
CA LEU A 27 1.66 -8.29 8.17
C LEU A 27 0.60 -8.00 9.24
N ARG A 28 0.67 -6.85 9.92
CA ARG A 28 -0.29 -6.47 10.96
C ARG A 28 -1.55 -5.80 10.40
N LEU A 29 -1.41 -5.02 9.31
CA LEU A 29 -2.56 -4.28 8.75
C LEU A 29 -3.74 -5.20 8.41
N PRO A 30 -3.56 -6.37 7.77
CA PRO A 30 -4.67 -7.26 7.46
C PRO A 30 -5.35 -7.87 8.70
N GLU A 31 -4.66 -7.91 9.84
CA GLU A 31 -5.11 -8.53 11.09
C GLU A 31 -5.88 -7.57 12.00
N SER A 32 -5.89 -6.27 11.69
CA SER A 32 -6.53 -5.24 12.52
C SER A 32 -8.05 -5.39 12.62
N GLY A 33 -8.68 -6.07 11.66
CA GLY A 33 -10.14 -6.22 11.55
C GLY A 33 -10.89 -4.94 11.16
N ASP A 34 -10.19 -3.81 11.03
CA ASP A 34 -10.75 -2.52 10.61
C ASP A 34 -9.98 -1.99 9.40
N ASP A 35 -10.52 -2.29 8.22
CA ASP A 35 -9.95 -1.88 6.93
C ASP A 35 -9.92 -0.36 6.79
N ARG A 36 -10.94 0.34 7.32
CA ARG A 36 -11.02 1.79 7.21
C ARG A 36 -9.95 2.47 8.04
N ALA A 37 -9.77 2.04 9.29
CA ALA A 37 -8.71 2.55 10.16
C ALA A 37 -7.31 2.19 9.65
N SER A 38 -7.19 1.07 8.93
CA SER A 38 -5.93 0.58 8.36
C SER A 38 -5.65 1.08 6.95
N TYR A 39 -6.57 1.88 6.39
CA TYR A 39 -6.54 2.38 5.03
C TYR A 39 -6.50 1.30 3.93
N ILE A 40 -6.99 0.09 4.23
CA ILE A 40 -7.13 -1.00 3.26
C ILE A 40 -8.34 -0.70 2.36
N LEU A 41 -8.11 -0.65 1.06
CA LEU A 41 -9.13 -0.36 0.05
C LEU A 41 -9.78 -1.64 -0.50
N HIS A 42 -8.97 -2.70 -0.64
CA HIS A 42 -9.41 -3.96 -1.23
C HIS A 42 -8.57 -5.13 -0.72
N ARG A 43 -9.21 -6.28 -0.51
CA ARG A 43 -8.59 -7.54 -0.12
C ARG A 43 -8.79 -8.58 -1.22
N GLY A 44 -7.70 -8.99 -1.84
CA GLY A 44 -7.65 -10.18 -2.69
C GLY A 44 -7.38 -11.44 -1.87
N ALA A 45 -7.08 -12.54 -2.56
CA ALA A 45 -6.77 -13.83 -1.96
C ALA A 45 -5.31 -13.90 -1.49
N LEU A 46 -4.38 -13.35 -2.26
CA LEU A 46 -2.93 -13.37 -2.02
C LEU A 46 -2.32 -11.98 -1.81
N ALA A 47 -3.03 -10.91 -2.19
CA ALA A 47 -2.59 -9.53 -2.01
C ALA A 47 -3.73 -8.60 -1.59
N PHE A 48 -3.37 -7.39 -1.11
CA PHE A 48 -4.32 -6.35 -0.76
C PHE A 48 -3.83 -4.98 -1.23
N ALA A 49 -4.78 -4.06 -1.45
CA ALA A 49 -4.50 -2.67 -1.81
C ALA A 49 -4.71 -1.76 -0.60
N VAL A 50 -3.78 -0.85 -0.33
CA VAL A 50 -3.77 0.01 0.85
C VAL A 50 -3.28 1.41 0.48
N LEU A 51 -3.89 2.45 1.05
CA LEU A 51 -3.38 3.81 0.87
C LEU A 51 -2.07 4.00 1.65
N ASN A 52 -1.16 4.77 1.06
CA ASN A 52 0.01 5.22 1.80
C ASN A 52 -0.40 6.31 2.80
N ALA A 53 -0.15 6.10 4.09
CA ALA A 53 -0.41 7.08 5.14
C ALA A 53 0.41 8.38 4.96
N TYR A 54 1.50 8.32 4.18
CA TYR A 54 2.36 9.42 3.83
C TYR A 54 2.43 9.58 2.30
N PRO A 55 1.33 10.02 1.66
CA PRO A 55 1.19 10.00 0.21
C PRO A 55 2.02 11.09 -0.48
N TYR A 56 2.38 10.88 -1.74
CA TYR A 56 3.01 11.91 -2.58
C TYR A 56 1.96 12.80 -3.24
N THR A 57 0.87 12.18 -3.69
CA THR A 57 -0.32 12.82 -4.26
C THR A 57 -1.56 12.08 -3.76
N SER A 58 -2.73 12.69 -3.91
CA SER A 58 -4.01 12.02 -3.63
C SER A 58 -4.10 10.71 -4.41
N GLY A 59 -4.56 9.64 -3.75
CA GLY A 59 -4.68 8.32 -4.35
C GLY A 59 -3.40 7.48 -4.35
N HIS A 60 -2.29 7.92 -3.75
CA HIS A 60 -1.07 7.10 -3.61
C HIS A 60 -1.40 5.79 -2.88
N THR A 61 -1.45 4.71 -3.66
CA THR A 61 -1.88 3.39 -3.24
C THR A 61 -0.74 2.40 -3.45
N MET A 62 -0.60 1.46 -2.51
CA MET A 62 0.33 0.34 -2.60
C MET A 62 -0.46 -0.96 -2.75
N VAL A 63 0.07 -1.88 -3.54
CA VAL A 63 -0.40 -3.28 -3.58
C VAL A 63 0.63 -4.13 -2.87
N VAL A 64 0.17 -4.95 -1.92
CA VAL A 64 1.04 -5.67 -0.98
C VAL A 64 0.61 -7.14 -0.90
N PRO A 65 1.50 -8.09 -1.21
CA PRO A 65 1.22 -9.51 -0.97
C PRO A 65 1.13 -9.79 0.54
N TYR A 66 0.27 -10.73 0.94
CA TYR A 66 0.16 -11.11 2.36
C TYR A 66 1.43 -11.76 2.88
N ARG A 67 2.12 -12.54 2.04
CA ARG A 67 3.38 -13.17 2.42
C ARG A 67 4.52 -12.15 2.35
N GLN A 68 5.26 -12.04 3.45
CA GLN A 68 6.45 -11.22 3.50
C GLN A 68 7.58 -11.87 2.70
N CYS A 69 8.11 -11.17 1.71
CA CYS A 69 9.32 -11.53 0.97
C CYS A 69 10.16 -10.28 0.69
N ALA A 70 11.45 -10.48 0.40
CA ALA A 70 12.38 -9.38 0.16
C ALA A 70 12.49 -9.03 -1.34
N SER A 71 12.26 -10.02 -2.22
CA SER A 71 12.33 -9.85 -3.66
C SER A 71 11.02 -10.25 -4.35
N LEU A 72 10.72 -9.60 -5.47
CA LEU A 72 9.63 -10.03 -6.37
C LEU A 72 9.86 -11.43 -6.93
N THR A 73 11.12 -11.84 -7.09
CA THR A 73 11.49 -13.19 -7.58
C THR A 73 11.14 -14.30 -6.58
N ASP A 74 10.88 -13.94 -5.32
CA ASP A 74 10.51 -14.90 -4.29
C ASP A 74 9.02 -15.21 -4.32
N LEU A 75 8.22 -14.46 -5.07
CA LEU A 75 6.77 -14.67 -5.21
C LEU A 75 6.49 -15.96 -5.98
N SER A 76 5.47 -16.70 -5.53
CA SER A 76 4.89 -17.77 -6.33
C SER A 76 4.24 -17.17 -7.60
N PRO A 77 4.07 -17.99 -8.66
CA PRO A 77 3.40 -17.54 -9.87
C PRO A 77 2.01 -16.92 -9.60
N ASP A 78 1.25 -17.49 -8.68
CA ASP A 78 -0.09 -17.02 -8.32
C ASP A 78 -0.05 -15.68 -7.58
N GLU A 79 0.86 -15.53 -6.60
CA GLU A 79 1.05 -14.25 -5.87
C GLU A 79 1.48 -13.14 -6.83
N LEU A 80 2.38 -13.44 -7.76
CA LEU A 80 2.86 -12.48 -8.76
C LEU A 80 1.72 -12.06 -9.70
N ALA A 81 0.95 -13.04 -10.20
CA ALA A 81 -0.18 -12.80 -11.10
C ALA A 81 -1.26 -11.95 -10.41
N GLU A 82 -1.64 -12.29 -9.18
CA GLU A 82 -2.64 -11.53 -8.43
C GLU A 82 -2.14 -10.13 -8.09
N THR A 83 -0.89 -9.98 -7.65
CA THR A 83 -0.31 -8.67 -7.34
C THR A 83 -0.31 -7.78 -8.59
N ALA A 84 0.11 -8.30 -9.74
CA ALA A 84 0.09 -7.55 -10.99
C ALA A 84 -1.33 -7.21 -11.46
N GLY A 85 -2.27 -8.15 -11.34
CA GLY A 85 -3.69 -7.92 -11.66
C GLY A 85 -4.30 -6.83 -10.78
N LEU A 86 -4.04 -6.89 -9.47
CA LEU A 86 -4.53 -5.91 -8.51
C LEU A 86 -3.91 -4.52 -8.72
N VAL A 87 -2.65 -4.44 -9.18
CA VAL A 87 -2.07 -3.16 -9.62
C VAL A 87 -2.86 -2.58 -10.79
N ALA A 88 -3.18 -3.38 -11.80
CA ALA A 88 -3.98 -2.92 -12.94
C ALA A 88 -5.39 -2.48 -12.50
N ASP A 89 -6.01 -3.19 -11.56
CA ASP A 89 -7.30 -2.81 -10.97
C ASP A 89 -7.23 -1.47 -10.24
N VAL A 90 -6.23 -1.28 -9.38
CA VAL A 90 -6.01 -0.03 -8.64
C VAL A 90 -5.83 1.15 -9.59
N VAL A 91 -5.06 1.00 -10.67
CA VAL A 91 -4.92 2.06 -11.69
C VAL A 91 -6.28 2.40 -12.30
N ARG A 92 -7.06 1.39 -12.73
CA ARG A 92 -8.41 1.61 -13.29
C ARG A 92 -9.34 2.32 -12.31
N TRP A 93 -9.28 1.97 -11.02
CA TRP A 93 -10.11 2.60 -9.99
C TRP A 93 -9.70 4.05 -9.73
N ILE A 94 -8.40 4.33 -9.66
CA ILE A 94 -7.87 5.68 -9.49
C ILE A 94 -8.26 6.55 -10.69
N ASP A 95 -8.11 6.05 -11.92
CA ASP A 95 -8.48 6.76 -13.14
C ASP A 95 -9.97 7.15 -13.14
N GLY A 96 -10.83 6.19 -12.76
CA GLY A 96 -12.27 6.44 -12.65
C GLY A 96 -12.65 7.42 -11.53
N ALA A 97 -11.91 7.43 -10.42
CA ALA A 97 -12.22 8.26 -9.26
C ALA A 97 -11.68 9.70 -9.37
N PHE A 98 -10.50 9.88 -9.95
CA PHE A 98 -9.79 11.17 -9.96
C PHE A 98 -9.76 11.85 -11.33
N GLN A 99 -10.02 11.12 -12.42
CA GLN A 99 -9.78 11.60 -13.80
C GLN A 99 -8.40 12.28 -13.93
N PRO A 100 -7.32 11.59 -13.50
CA PRO A 100 -6.00 12.17 -13.30
C PRO A 100 -5.29 12.62 -14.58
#